data_AF-A0A453J7N4-F1
#
_entry.id   AF-A0A453J7N4-F1
#
_cell.length_a   1.000
_cell.length_b   1.000
_cell.length_c   1.000
_cell.angle_alpha   90.00
_cell.angle_beta   90.00
_cell.angle_gamma   90.00
#
_symmetry.space_group_name_H-M   'P 1'
#
loop_
_entity.id
_entity.type
_entity.pdbx_description
1 polymer ?
#
loop_
_entity_poly.entity_id
_entity_poly.type
_entity_poly.pdbx_seq_one_letter_code
_entity_poly.pdbx_strand_id
1 'polypeptide(L)'
;AVTRSGNQDARRRRSTAASSRLPESPRRDPPRPPKALAAILRSRVIACLRAQDGETAMQAAHAAVRGGVSVLEIVMSTPGVLE
;
A
#
# COMPACT_ATOMS: atom_id res chain seq x y z
N ALA A 1 -42.95 63.06 26.83
CA ALA A 1 -41.94 62.34 27.64
C ALA A 1 -42.37 60.87 27.71
N VAL A 2 -41.68 59.94 27.02
CA VAL A 2 -40.59 59.07 27.57
C VAL A 2 -41.19 58.17 28.68
N THR A 3 -41.31 56.84 28.65
CA THR A 3 -40.60 55.64 28.10
C THR A 3 -41.57 54.44 28.28
N ARG A 4 -41.46 53.23 27.69
CA ARG A 4 -40.43 52.18 27.76
C ARG A 4 -40.80 51.09 26.71
N SER A 5 -39.95 50.86 25.71
CA SER A 5 -39.11 49.66 25.56
C SER A 5 -39.46 48.46 26.47
N GLY A 6 -39.90 47.37 25.84
CA GLY A 6 -40.05 46.03 26.40
C GLY A 6 -40.38 45.08 25.24
N ASN A 7 -39.38 44.61 24.49
CA ASN A 7 -38.58 43.42 24.79
C ASN A 7 -39.47 42.21 25.10
N GLN A 8 -39.65 41.32 24.11
CA GLN A 8 -39.51 39.87 24.26
C GLN A 8 -39.80 39.16 22.93
N ASP A 9 -38.80 39.21 22.05
CA ASP A 9 -38.57 38.22 21.00
C ASP A 9 -38.20 36.87 21.65
N ALA A 10 -39.19 36.23 22.27
CA ALA A 10 -39.02 34.95 22.90
C ALA A 10 -39.05 33.84 21.85
N ARG A 11 -37.84 33.59 21.33
CA ARG A 11 -37.26 32.24 21.41
C ARG A 11 -37.96 31.19 20.54
N ARG A 12 -37.96 31.39 19.21
CA ARG A 12 -38.10 30.28 18.26
C ARG A 12 -36.93 30.21 17.28
N ARG A 13 -35.70 30.28 17.82
CA ARG A 13 -34.51 29.82 17.10
C ARG A 13 -34.58 28.29 17.00
N ARG A 14 -35.25 27.81 15.95
CA ARG A 14 -35.07 26.45 15.44
C ARG A 14 -33.63 26.38 14.96
N SER A 15 -32.75 25.87 15.82
CA SER A 15 -31.40 25.46 15.43
C SER A 15 -31.55 24.24 14.53
N THR A 16 -31.81 24.46 13.25
CA THR A 16 -31.51 23.46 12.23
C THR A 16 -30.00 23.45 12.12
N ALA A 17 -29.35 22.57 12.89
CA ALA A 17 -27.97 22.20 12.65
C ALA A 17 -27.93 21.63 11.23
N ALA A 18 -27.56 22.48 10.27
CA ALA A 18 -27.19 22.05 8.94
C ALA A 18 -25.96 21.16 9.14
N SER A 19 -26.19 19.85 9.12
CA SER A 19 -25.14 18.85 9.08
C SER A 19 -24.31 19.15 7.84
N SER A 20 -23.19 19.84 8.04
CA SER A 20 -22.20 20.12 7.01
C SER A 20 -21.63 18.78 6.58
N ARG A 21 -22.23 18.17 5.54
CA ARG A 21 -21.61 17.04 4.85
C ARG A 21 -20.38 17.60 4.16
N LEU A 22 -19.22 17.42 4.78
CA LEU A 22 -17.95 17.57 4.10
C LEU A 22 -17.98 16.66 2.86
N PRO A 23 -17.49 17.11 1.69
CA PRO A 23 -17.42 16.25 0.53
C PRO A 23 -16.59 15.01 0.89
N GLU A 24 -17.16 13.82 0.70
CA GLU A 24 -16.40 12.57 0.81
C GLU A 24 -15.21 12.69 -0.15
N SER A 25 -14.00 12.68 0.40
CA SER A 25 -12.79 12.65 -0.42
C SER A 25 -12.88 11.45 -1.37
N PRO A 26 -12.47 11.57 -2.64
CA PRO A 26 -12.50 10.45 -3.58
C PRO A 26 -11.84 9.25 -2.91
N ARG A 27 -12.58 8.15 -2.74
CA ARG A 27 -12.03 6.92 -2.18
C ARG A 27 -10.95 6.44 -3.14
N ARG A 28 -9.70 6.76 -2.83
CA ARG A 28 -8.57 6.34 -3.62
C ARG A 28 -8.36 4.87 -3.31
N ASP A 29 -8.48 4.03 -4.32
CA ASP A 29 -8.14 2.62 -4.16
C ASP A 29 -6.71 2.52 -3.61
N PRO A 30 -6.46 1.62 -2.64
CA PRO A 30 -5.12 1.43 -2.15
C PRO A 30 -4.21 1.01 -3.32
N PRO A 31 -2.96 1.49 -3.36
CA PRO A 31 -2.04 1.13 -4.42
C PRO A 31 -1.88 -0.39 -4.48
N ARG A 32 -2.01 -0.96 -5.68
CA ARG A 32 -1.79 -2.40 -5.86
C ARG A 32 -0.34 -2.73 -5.49
N PRO A 33 -0.11 -3.81 -4.71
CA PRO A 33 1.25 -4.19 -4.33
C PRO A 33 2.07 -4.56 -5.58
N PRO A 34 3.40 -4.34 -5.56
CA PRO A 34 4.28 -4.84 -6.60
C PRO A 34 4.08 -6.33 -6.84
N LYS A 35 4.22 -6.77 -8.10
CA LYS A 35 3.95 -8.18 -8.51
C LYS A 35 4.71 -9.19 -7.65
N ALA A 36 5.97 -8.92 -7.35
CA ALA A 36 6.81 -9.76 -6.49
C ALA A 36 6.24 -9.84 -5.06
N LEU A 37 5.91 -8.72 -4.43
CA LEU A 37 5.29 -8.68 -3.11
C LEU A 37 3.97 -9.45 -3.09
N ALA A 38 3.11 -9.27 -4.10
CA ALA A 38 1.87 -10.01 -4.21
C ALA A 38 2.10 -11.53 -4.34
N ALA A 39 3.12 -11.96 -5.08
CA ALA A 39 3.49 -13.37 -5.21
C ALA A 39 4.07 -13.95 -3.92
N ILE A 40 4.89 -13.19 -3.18
CA ILE A 40 5.40 -13.56 -1.86
C ILE A 40 4.25 -13.72 -0.87
N LEU A 41 3.31 -12.77 -0.81
CA LEU A 41 2.19 -12.83 0.13
C LEU A 41 1.27 -14.04 -0.13
N ARG A 42 1.11 -14.43 -1.41
CA ARG A 42 0.34 -15.62 -1.80
C ARG A 42 1.07 -16.93 -1.53
N SER A 43 2.35 -17.03 -1.90
CA SER A 43 3.12 -18.28 -1.81
C SER A 43 3.81 -18.49 -0.47
N ARG A 44 4.09 -17.41 0.27
CA ARG A 44 4.91 -17.37 1.49
C ARG A 44 6.33 -17.91 1.32
N VAL A 45 6.80 -18.04 0.07
CA VAL A 45 8.09 -18.61 -0.27
C VAL A 45 8.90 -17.63 -1.12
N ILE A 46 10.18 -17.51 -0.79
CA ILE A 46 11.20 -16.89 -1.63
C ILE A 46 12.35 -17.89 -1.70
N ALA A 47 12.80 -18.22 -2.91
CA ALA A 47 14.01 -19.00 -3.07
C ALA A 47 15.20 -18.07 -3.30
N CYS A 48 16.32 -18.36 -2.65
CA CYS A 48 17.58 -17.66 -2.84
C CYS A 48 18.51 -18.53 -3.68
N LEU A 49 18.97 -17.98 -4.80
CA LEU A 49 19.92 -18.62 -5.71
C LEU A 49 21.24 -17.87 -5.66
N ARG A 50 22.31 -18.58 -5.30
CA ARG A 50 23.69 -18.09 -5.41
C ARG A 50 24.46 -18.99 -6.36
N ALA A 51 25.11 -18.40 -7.35
CA ALA A 51 25.91 -19.12 -8.34
C ALA A 51 27.24 -18.39 -8.59
N GLN A 52 28.23 -19.15 -9.07
CA GLN A 52 29.56 -18.64 -9.41
C GLN A 52 29.61 -18.06 -10.83
N ASP A 53 28.75 -18.58 -11.72
CA ASP A 53 28.67 -18.18 -13.12
C ASP A 53 27.20 -18.05 -13.58
N GLY A 54 27.01 -17.32 -14.68
CA GLY A 54 25.67 -17.01 -15.20
C GLY A 54 24.94 -18.19 -15.81
N GLU A 55 25.64 -19.19 -16.34
CA GLU A 55 25.02 -20.37 -16.94
C GLU A 55 24.38 -21.25 -15.87
N THR A 56 25.12 -21.54 -14.80
CA THR A 56 24.62 -22.25 -13.62
C THR A 56 23.44 -21.49 -13.00
N ALA A 57 23.54 -20.16 -12.87
CA ALA A 57 22.45 -19.34 -12.36
C ALA A 57 21.18 -19.47 -13.21
N MET A 58 21.31 -19.43 -14.53
CA MET A 58 20.19 -19.54 -15.46
C MET A 58 19.53 -20.92 -15.39
N GLN A 59 20.32 -21.99 -15.40
CA GLN A 59 19.79 -23.36 -15.33
C GLN A 59 19.06 -23.61 -14.00
N ALA A 60 19.64 -23.18 -12.89
CA ALA A 60 19.03 -23.29 -11.57
C ALA A 60 17.74 -22.45 -11.45
N ALA A 61 17.73 -21.23 -11.99
CA ALA A 61 16.54 -20.40 -12.02
C ALA A 61 15.39 -21.06 -12.82
N HIS A 62 15.70 -21.63 -13.98
CA HIS A 62 14.72 -22.39 -14.78
C HIS A 62 14.17 -23.60 -14.03
N ALA A 63 15.02 -24.36 -13.34
CA ALA A 63 14.59 -25.48 -12.53
C ALA A 63 13.67 -25.05 -11.38
N ALA A 64 14.00 -23.97 -10.68
CA ALA A 64 13.18 -23.41 -9.60
C ALA A 64 11.80 -22.98 -10.11
N VAL A 65 11.72 -22.28 -11.25
CA VAL A 65 10.46 -21.85 -11.86
C VAL A 65 9.62 -23.07 -12.27
N ARG A 66 10.21 -24.10 -12.89
CA ARG A 66 9.50 -25.36 -13.20
C ARG A 66 9.01 -26.08 -11.96
N GLY A 67 9.73 -25.97 -10.84
CA GLY A 67 9.35 -26.50 -9.53
C GLY A 67 8.26 -25.70 -8.82
N GLY A 68 7.76 -24.61 -9.42
CA GLY A 68 6.67 -23.79 -8.85
C GLY A 68 7.14 -22.60 -8.01
N VAL A 69 8.44 -22.29 -7.98
CA VAL A 69 8.93 -21.07 -7.33
C VAL A 69 8.48 -19.85 -8.15
N SER A 70 7.74 -18.96 -7.51
CA SER A 70 7.20 -17.75 -8.15
C SER A 70 8.08 -16.51 -7.99
N VAL A 71 8.99 -16.51 -7.02
CA VAL A 71 9.92 -15.40 -6.73
C VAL A 71 11.29 -15.96 -6.37
N LEU A 72 12.32 -15.47 -7.06
CA LEU A 72 13.71 -15.87 -6.89
C LEU A 72 14.57 -14.63 -6.64
N GLU A 73 15.39 -14.66 -5.60
CA GLU A 73 16.51 -13.73 -5.42
C GLU A 73 17.76 -14.37 -6.03
N ILE A 74 18.43 -13.69 -6.95
CA ILE A 74 19.67 -14.19 -7.58
C ILE A 74 20.82 -13.32 -7.13
N VAL A 75 21.81 -13.94 -6.50
CA VAL A 75 23.07 -13.29 -6.13
C VAL A 75 24.21 -13.92 -6.91
N MET A 76 24.85 -13.12 -7.74
CA MET A 76 26.11 -13.46 -8.36
C MET A 76 27.22 -12.94 -7.46
N SER A 77 28.02 -13.85 -6.89
CA SER A 77 29.23 -13.43 -6.19
C SER A 77 30.24 -13.00 -7.24
N THR A 78 30.64 -11.73 -7.30
CA THR A 78 31.78 -11.31 -8.13
C THR A 78 33.05 -11.78 -7.44
N PRO A 79 33.80 -12.75 -8.00
CA PRO A 79 35.06 -13.19 -7.39
C PRO A 79 36.05 -12.01 -7.37
N GLY A 80 36.78 -11.83 -6.26
CA GLY A 80 37.83 -10.80 -6.13
C GLY A 80 37.37 -9.38 -5.74
N VAL A 81 36.10 -9.16 -5.37
CA VAL A 81 35.61 -7.84 -4.94
C VAL A 81 36.02 -7.47 -3.50
N LEU A 82 36.39 -8.45 -2.67
CA LEU A 82 36.77 -8.25 -1.27
C LEU A 82 38.20 -8.74 -0.96
N GLU A 83 38.99 -9.06 -1.99
CA GLU A 83 40.41 -9.46 -1.84
C GLU A 83 41.34 -8.30 -2.18
#